data_AF-W9YZ87-F1
#
_entry.id   AF-W9YZ87-F1
#
_cell.length_a   1.000
_cell.length_b   1.000
_cell.length_c   1.000
_cell.angle_alpha   90.00
_cell.angle_beta   90.00
_cell.angle_gamma   90.00
#
_symmetry.space_group_name_H-M   'P 1'
#
loop_
_entity.id
_entity.type
_entity.pdbx_description
1 polymer ?
#
loop_
_entity_poly.entity_id
_entity_poly.type
_entity_poly.pdbx_seq_one_letter_code
_entity_poly.pdbx_strand_id
1 'polypeptide(L)'
;MSPEGSAGRPSKRLKMGEGIHATFQKASKNKSKYRAQSARDPSQTQGKSGNRQITQVSASGIHSDDVGIFVTCDKGQERKCLEELSDLLGEYITDDPQPGQQDTDNGHANDLGEDNDIEADILAELDELRPKPTKGSSSQKLSLIMLDIPCVSFVRFPRTTTAESRHDPVDIVHRICINAAQKDYSGPRSRYIKRLTPVSLIRKTMNDGLESLCDQILPQHFLIKPDAPETQDPESATEDSNQPRPVKFAIRPTIRNNNKLNRDIVIRTVADKITALGQGKHTVDLKGYDKLVLVDVYRNVVGMSVVGNDFETLKRFNLAELHSSHFDDDKEEAQEEEKAATAG
;
A
#
# COMPACT_ATOMS: atom_id res chain seq x y z
N MET A 1 26.46 39.73 -35.88
CA MET A 1 27.41 39.68 -37.01
C MET A 1 28.30 38.47 -36.80
N SER A 2 28.06 37.39 -37.55
CA SER A 2 29.06 36.34 -37.78
C SER A 2 30.04 36.82 -38.86
N PRO A 3 31.26 36.27 -38.91
CA PRO A 3 31.60 35.21 -39.88
C PRO A 3 32.46 34.09 -39.24
N GLU A 4 32.25 32.81 -39.55
CA GLU A 4 32.78 32.04 -40.69
C GLU A 4 34.32 32.07 -40.86
N GLY A 5 34.94 30.88 -40.84
CA GLY A 5 36.36 30.71 -41.19
C GLY A 5 36.93 29.34 -40.79
N SER A 6 37.10 28.46 -41.78
CA SER A 6 37.36 27.03 -41.71
C SER A 6 38.84 26.59 -41.64
N ALA A 7 39.02 25.31 -41.29
CA ALA A 7 39.97 24.33 -41.86
C ALA A 7 41.40 24.23 -41.31
N GLY A 8 41.85 22.98 -41.12
CA GLY A 8 43.29 22.65 -41.13
C GLY A 8 43.73 21.48 -40.25
N ARG A 9 43.38 20.24 -40.62
CA ARG A 9 44.10 19.04 -40.15
C ARG A 9 45.36 18.87 -41.00
N PRO A 10 46.50 18.40 -40.44
CA PRO A 10 47.23 17.38 -41.16
C PRO A 10 47.74 16.24 -40.27
N SER A 11 47.68 15.05 -40.85
CA SER A 11 48.35 13.83 -40.41
C SER A 11 49.83 13.87 -40.77
N LYS A 12 50.73 13.36 -39.92
CA LYS A 12 51.85 12.50 -40.37
C LYS A 12 52.57 11.79 -39.21
N ARG A 13 52.86 10.54 -39.52
CA ARG A 13 53.51 9.45 -38.78
C ARG A 13 55.03 9.60 -38.86
N LEU A 14 55.75 9.38 -37.76
CA LEU A 14 57.19 9.09 -37.75
C LEU A 14 57.49 8.03 -36.66
N LYS A 15 58.37 7.09 -37.01
CA LYS A 15 58.71 5.84 -36.32
C LYS A 15 60.24 5.76 -36.26
N MET A 16 60.82 5.45 -35.10
CA MET A 16 62.16 4.86 -34.82
C MET A 16 62.13 4.57 -33.29
N GLY A 17 62.31 3.35 -32.75
CA GLY A 17 63.50 2.45 -32.73
C GLY A 17 64.45 2.88 -31.59
N GLU A 18 65.04 2.09 -30.69
CA GLU A 18 65.15 0.65 -30.37
C GLU A 18 65.78 0.52 -28.95
N GLY A 19 65.74 -0.68 -28.34
CA GLY A 19 66.53 -1.10 -27.16
C GLY A 19 65.78 -1.04 -25.80
N ILE A 20 65.80 -2.01 -24.89
CA ILE A 20 66.72 -3.11 -24.56
C ILE A 20 65.91 -4.27 -23.93
N HIS A 21 66.31 -5.51 -24.23
CA HIS A 21 65.80 -6.77 -23.68
C HIS A 21 66.50 -7.11 -22.35
N ALA A 22 65.75 -7.38 -21.27
CA ALA A 22 66.22 -8.23 -20.18
C ALA A 22 65.02 -8.89 -19.44
N THR A 23 65.04 -10.22 -19.51
CA THR A 23 64.27 -11.28 -18.85
C THR A 23 63.78 -11.02 -17.43
N PHE A 24 62.50 -11.32 -17.15
CA PHE A 24 62.09 -11.99 -15.91
C PHE A 24 60.87 -12.92 -16.15
N GLN A 25 60.84 -13.97 -15.34
CA GLN A 25 60.23 -15.26 -15.57
C GLN A 25 58.70 -15.29 -15.42
N LYS A 26 58.07 -16.19 -16.18
CA LYS A 26 56.66 -16.58 -16.08
C LYS A 26 56.40 -17.27 -14.73
N ALA A 27 55.43 -16.77 -13.98
CA ALA A 27 54.76 -17.53 -12.94
C ALA A 27 53.23 -17.49 -13.15
N SER A 28 52.71 -18.70 -13.26
CA SER A 28 51.34 -19.19 -13.29
C SER A 28 50.17 -18.27 -12.89
N LYS A 29 49.21 -18.24 -13.82
CA LYS A 29 47.75 -18.16 -13.68
C LYS A 29 47.18 -18.51 -12.30
N ASN A 30 46.36 -17.61 -11.75
CA ASN A 30 45.14 -17.93 -11.00
C ASN A 30 44.11 -16.82 -11.21
N LYS A 31 43.45 -16.83 -12.39
CA LYS A 31 42.19 -16.12 -12.58
C LYS A 31 41.07 -17.10 -12.22
N SER A 32 40.39 -16.81 -11.11
CA SER A 32 39.15 -17.45 -10.69
C SER A 32 38.18 -17.52 -11.87
N LYS A 33 37.80 -18.74 -12.23
CA LYS A 33 36.80 -19.06 -13.24
C LYS A 33 35.43 -18.80 -12.64
N TYR A 34 34.85 -17.63 -12.88
CA TYR A 34 33.39 -17.50 -12.86
C TYR A 34 32.85 -18.33 -14.03
N ARG A 35 32.41 -19.54 -13.71
CA ARG A 35 31.70 -20.44 -14.62
C ARG A 35 30.35 -19.78 -14.92
N ALA A 36 30.26 -19.11 -16.07
CA ALA A 36 28.98 -18.79 -16.69
C ALA A 36 28.23 -20.11 -16.89
N GLN A 37 27.14 -20.30 -16.15
CA GLN A 37 26.25 -21.43 -16.39
C GLN A 37 25.50 -21.14 -17.69
N SER A 38 25.79 -21.96 -18.69
CA SER A 38 25.07 -22.01 -19.96
C SER A 38 23.58 -22.15 -19.72
N ALA A 39 22.78 -21.44 -20.52
CA ALA A 39 21.33 -21.53 -20.57
C ALA A 39 20.90 -23.00 -20.67
N ARG A 40 20.02 -23.42 -19.75
CA ARG A 40 19.34 -24.71 -19.80
C ARG A 40 18.06 -24.57 -20.62
N ASP A 41 17.87 -25.54 -21.50
CA ASP A 41 16.72 -25.81 -22.35
C ASP A 41 15.37 -25.65 -21.60
N PRO A 42 14.34 -24.96 -22.14
CA PRO A 42 13.10 -24.66 -21.41
C PRO A 42 12.06 -25.79 -21.44
N SER A 43 12.45 -27.05 -21.66
CA SER A 43 11.52 -28.18 -21.64
C SER A 43 11.72 -29.04 -20.39
N GLN A 44 10.61 -29.23 -19.65
CA GLN A 44 10.44 -30.13 -18.49
C GLN A 44 10.87 -29.61 -17.11
N THR A 45 10.04 -28.75 -16.53
CA THR A 45 9.66 -28.84 -15.11
C THR A 45 8.19 -28.46 -14.95
N GLN A 46 7.28 -29.43 -15.11
CA GLN A 46 5.89 -29.29 -14.68
C GLN A 46 5.83 -29.43 -13.15
N GLY A 47 6.13 -28.34 -12.44
CA GLY A 47 5.55 -28.11 -11.12
C GLY A 47 4.17 -27.52 -11.33
N LYS A 48 3.13 -28.14 -10.76
CA LYS A 48 1.75 -27.64 -10.79
C LYS A 48 1.73 -26.19 -10.30
N SER A 49 1.59 -25.25 -11.21
CA SER A 49 1.24 -23.87 -10.88
C SER A 49 -0.16 -23.90 -10.29
N GLY A 50 -0.29 -23.65 -8.99
CA GLY A 50 -1.60 -23.26 -8.44
C GLY A 50 -2.16 -22.12 -9.29
N ASN A 51 -3.46 -22.16 -9.60
CA ASN A 51 -4.17 -21.11 -10.32
C ASN A 51 -3.99 -19.78 -9.60
N ARG A 52 -2.92 -19.04 -9.91
CA ARG A 52 -2.74 -17.67 -9.45
C ARG A 52 -3.70 -16.84 -10.29
N GLN A 53 -4.86 -16.55 -9.69
CA GLN A 53 -5.90 -15.73 -10.29
C GLN A 53 -5.24 -14.44 -10.79
N ILE A 54 -5.33 -14.18 -12.10
CA ILE A 54 -4.75 -12.96 -12.69
C ILE A 54 -5.60 -11.79 -12.20
N THR A 55 -5.14 -11.10 -11.15
CA THR A 55 -5.82 -9.92 -10.63
C THR A 55 -5.85 -8.87 -11.72
N GLN A 56 -7.06 -8.51 -12.16
CA GLN A 56 -7.25 -7.63 -13.31
C GLN A 56 -6.84 -6.20 -12.92
N VAL A 57 -5.66 -5.76 -13.36
CA VAL A 57 -5.22 -4.38 -13.19
C VAL A 57 -6.10 -3.50 -14.07
N SER A 58 -7.03 -2.81 -13.43
CA SER A 58 -7.98 -1.96 -14.12
C SER A 58 -7.34 -0.60 -14.40
N ALA A 59 -7.48 -0.11 -15.63
CA ALA A 59 -7.23 1.30 -15.97
C ALA A 59 -8.35 2.24 -15.47
N SER A 60 -9.28 1.71 -14.67
CA SER A 60 -10.38 2.48 -14.10
C SER A 60 -9.81 3.55 -13.18
N GLY A 61 -10.13 4.82 -13.45
CA GLY A 61 -9.67 5.92 -12.62
C GLY A 61 -10.18 5.81 -11.18
N ILE A 62 -9.57 6.57 -10.28
CA ILE A 62 -10.07 6.71 -8.91
C ILE A 62 -11.35 7.57 -8.95
N HIS A 63 -12.39 7.14 -8.25
CA HIS A 63 -13.68 7.82 -8.14
C HIS A 63 -13.86 8.47 -6.77
N SER A 64 -14.83 9.38 -6.66
CA SER A 64 -15.28 9.86 -5.36
C SER A 64 -15.87 8.69 -4.56
N ASP A 65 -15.72 8.74 -3.24
CA ASP A 65 -16.16 7.71 -2.29
C ASP A 65 -15.36 6.42 -2.32
N ASP A 66 -14.27 6.39 -3.10
CA ASP A 66 -13.34 5.27 -3.02
C ASP A 66 -12.60 5.28 -1.67
N VAL A 67 -12.35 4.07 -1.18
CA VAL A 67 -11.58 3.77 0.04
C VAL A 67 -10.48 2.81 -0.36
N GLY A 68 -9.32 2.94 0.27
CA GLY A 68 -8.24 1.99 0.00
C GLY A 68 -6.88 2.52 0.40
N ILE A 69 -5.85 2.09 -0.34
CA ILE A 69 -4.46 2.34 0.01
C ILE A 69 -3.71 2.86 -1.21
N PHE A 70 -3.07 4.03 -1.07
CA PHE A 70 -2.01 4.42 -2.00
C PHE A 70 -0.75 3.65 -1.66
N VAL A 71 -0.10 3.10 -2.68
CA VAL A 71 1.15 2.38 -2.54
C VAL A 71 2.23 3.00 -3.40
N THR A 72 3.44 3.07 -2.85
CA THR A 72 4.62 3.52 -3.59
C THR A 72 5.62 2.39 -3.79
N CYS A 73 6.35 2.43 -4.91
CA CYS A 73 7.35 1.43 -5.30
C CYS A 73 8.49 2.05 -6.11
N ASP A 74 9.43 1.23 -6.58
CA ASP A 74 10.41 1.66 -7.58
C ASP A 74 9.79 1.83 -8.97
N LYS A 75 10.33 2.77 -9.74
CA LYS A 75 9.86 3.07 -11.09
C LYS A 75 9.88 1.83 -11.97
N GLY A 76 8.76 1.51 -12.62
CA GLY A 76 8.61 0.35 -13.49
C GLY A 76 8.26 -0.95 -12.76
N GLN A 77 8.10 -0.93 -11.43
CA GLN A 77 7.65 -2.08 -10.63
C GLN A 77 6.20 -1.93 -10.16
N GLU A 78 5.45 -0.94 -10.65
CA GLU A 78 4.10 -0.60 -10.20
C GLU A 78 3.14 -1.80 -10.25
N ARG A 79 3.16 -2.55 -11.36
CA ARG A 79 2.33 -3.74 -11.52
C ARG A 79 2.67 -4.84 -10.49
N LYS A 80 3.96 -5.13 -10.31
CA LYS A 80 4.39 -6.16 -9.36
C LYS A 80 4.10 -5.76 -7.92
N CYS A 81 4.24 -4.47 -7.62
CA CYS A 81 3.88 -3.90 -6.33
C CYS A 81 2.38 -4.03 -6.05
N LEU A 82 1.52 -3.81 -7.05
CA LEU A 82 0.08 -3.98 -6.92
C LEU A 82 -0.32 -5.44 -6.74
N GLU A 83 0.29 -6.37 -7.49
CA GLU A 83 0.07 -7.81 -7.35
C GLU A 83 0.51 -8.30 -5.97
N GLU A 84 1.70 -7.89 -5.50
CA GLU A 84 2.21 -8.22 -4.16
C GLU A 84 1.33 -7.64 -3.05
N LEU A 85 0.86 -6.39 -3.18
CA LEU A 85 -0.04 -5.79 -2.20
C LEU A 85 -1.41 -6.47 -2.21
N SER A 86 -1.91 -6.89 -3.36
CA SER A 86 -3.16 -7.65 -3.45
C SER A 86 -3.05 -8.98 -2.70
N ASP A 87 -1.94 -9.70 -2.88
CA ASP A 87 -1.69 -10.96 -2.20
C ASP A 87 -1.59 -10.74 -0.67
N LEU A 88 -0.85 -9.69 -0.25
CA LEU A 88 -0.72 -9.31 1.16
C LEU A 88 -2.07 -8.95 1.79
N LEU A 89 -2.89 -8.17 1.10
CA LEU A 89 -4.21 -7.74 1.60
C LEU A 89 -5.21 -8.89 1.68
N GLY A 90 -5.06 -9.94 0.87
CA GLY A 90 -5.91 -11.13 0.93
C GLY A 90 -5.86 -11.84 2.29
N GLU A 91 -4.79 -11.67 3.07
CA GLU A 91 -4.68 -12.20 4.43
C GLU A 91 -5.48 -11.38 5.46
N TYR A 92 -5.73 -10.09 5.19
CA TYR A 92 -6.40 -9.16 6.11
C TYR A 92 -7.85 -8.89 5.74
N ILE A 93 -8.19 -9.13 4.47
CA ILE A 93 -9.52 -8.96 3.87
C ILE A 93 -10.00 -10.38 3.56
N THR A 94 -10.42 -11.10 4.60
CA THR A 94 -11.02 -12.42 4.44
C THR A 94 -12.42 -12.27 3.88
N ASP A 95 -12.74 -12.98 2.78
CA ASP A 95 -14.13 -13.21 2.38
C ASP A 95 -14.83 -13.90 3.57
N ASP A 96 -15.83 -13.23 4.16
CA ASP A 96 -16.66 -13.79 5.21
C ASP A 96 -17.25 -15.12 4.71
N PRO A 97 -16.99 -16.28 5.36
CA PRO A 97 -17.56 -17.53 4.91
C PRO A 97 -19.07 -17.45 5.11
N GLN A 98 -19.82 -17.33 4.02
CA GLN A 98 -21.27 -17.56 4.01
C GLN A 98 -21.56 -18.87 4.77
N PRO A 99 -22.37 -18.85 5.84
CA PRO A 99 -22.70 -20.07 6.56
C PRO A 99 -23.62 -20.93 5.68
N GLY A 100 -23.12 -22.12 5.31
CA GLY A 100 -23.95 -23.26 4.96
C GLY A 100 -24.06 -23.60 3.48
N GLN A 101 -23.12 -24.39 2.99
CA GLN A 101 -23.48 -25.52 2.13
C GLN A 101 -22.66 -26.72 2.59
N GLN A 102 -23.29 -27.52 3.45
CA GLN A 102 -22.81 -28.86 3.76
C GLN A 102 -22.74 -29.63 2.45
N ASP A 103 -21.54 -30.08 2.12
CA ASP A 103 -21.33 -31.19 1.22
C ASP A 103 -22.10 -32.40 1.75
N THR A 104 -23.18 -32.77 1.07
CA THR A 104 -23.69 -34.14 1.12
C THR A 104 -23.68 -34.68 -0.30
N ASP A 105 -22.61 -35.39 -0.59
CA ASP A 105 -22.50 -36.30 -1.73
C ASP A 105 -23.22 -37.63 -1.42
N ASN A 106 -23.91 -38.13 -2.44
CA ASN A 106 -24.35 -39.51 -2.71
C ASN A 106 -25.54 -40.17 -1.97
N GLY A 107 -26.57 -40.48 -2.76
CA GLY A 107 -27.61 -41.48 -2.48
C GLY A 107 -28.53 -41.74 -3.68
N HIS A 108 -28.18 -42.74 -4.50
CA HIS A 108 -28.93 -43.29 -5.65
C HIS A 108 -30.34 -43.82 -5.27
N ALA A 109 -31.37 -43.58 -6.10
CA ALA A 109 -32.49 -44.51 -6.32
C ALA A 109 -33.29 -44.15 -7.60
N ASN A 110 -33.66 -45.18 -8.37
CA ASN A 110 -34.39 -45.14 -9.64
C ASN A 110 -35.91 -44.86 -9.49
N ASP A 111 -36.50 -44.46 -10.62
CA ASP A 111 -37.75 -45.00 -11.23
C ASP A 111 -39.02 -44.12 -11.24
N LEU A 112 -39.37 -43.71 -12.48
CA LEU A 112 -40.68 -43.55 -13.15
C LEU A 112 -41.86 -42.83 -12.48
N GLY A 113 -42.43 -41.86 -13.22
CA GLY A 113 -43.81 -41.40 -13.05
C GLY A 113 -44.08 -40.03 -13.69
N GLU A 114 -44.83 -40.03 -14.79
CA GLU A 114 -45.29 -38.87 -15.56
C GLU A 114 -46.20 -37.93 -14.74
N ASP A 115 -45.87 -36.64 -14.74
CA ASP A 115 -46.76 -35.54 -15.15
C ASP A 115 -45.88 -34.27 -15.17
N ASN A 116 -45.41 -33.88 -16.36
CA ASN A 116 -44.68 -32.63 -16.54
C ASN A 116 -45.63 -31.48 -16.28
N ASP A 117 -45.53 -30.90 -15.09
CA ASP A 117 -46.17 -29.64 -14.75
C ASP A 117 -45.54 -28.55 -15.64
N ILE A 118 -46.28 -28.12 -16.65
CA ILE A 118 -45.83 -27.12 -17.62
C ILE A 118 -45.43 -25.81 -16.90
N GLU A 119 -46.00 -25.52 -15.73
CA GLU A 119 -45.57 -24.40 -14.90
C GLU A 119 -44.15 -24.60 -14.33
N ALA A 120 -43.76 -25.83 -13.97
CA ALA A 120 -42.41 -26.14 -13.51
C ALA A 120 -41.38 -26.05 -14.63
N ASP A 121 -41.73 -26.50 -15.84
CA ASP A 121 -40.86 -26.36 -17.03
C ASP A 121 -40.73 -24.88 -17.45
N ILE A 122 -41.80 -24.07 -17.37
CA ILE A 122 -41.74 -22.62 -17.63
C ILE A 122 -40.91 -21.89 -16.55
N LEU A 123 -41.03 -22.28 -15.28
CA LEU A 123 -40.20 -21.72 -14.21
C LEU A 123 -38.73 -22.09 -14.38
N ALA A 124 -38.43 -23.32 -14.83
CA ALA A 124 -37.08 -23.75 -15.14
C ALA A 124 -36.51 -22.96 -16.33
N GLU A 125 -37.27 -22.77 -17.42
CA GLU A 125 -36.84 -21.96 -18.57
C GLU A 125 -36.67 -20.46 -18.20
N LEU A 126 -37.53 -19.90 -17.36
CA LEU A 126 -37.38 -18.52 -16.85
C LEU A 126 -36.16 -18.35 -15.95
N ASP A 127 -35.78 -19.36 -15.17
CA ASP A 127 -34.53 -19.37 -14.39
C ASP A 127 -33.28 -19.63 -15.26
N GLU A 128 -33.44 -20.25 -16.43
CA GLU A 128 -32.38 -20.32 -17.46
C GLU A 128 -32.18 -19.00 -18.21
N LEU A 129 -33.25 -18.22 -18.42
CA LEU A 129 -33.20 -16.90 -19.07
C LEU A 129 -32.86 -15.76 -18.10
N ARG A 130 -33.01 -15.95 -16.78
CA ARG A 130 -32.41 -15.04 -15.80
C ARG A 130 -30.89 -15.09 -15.97
N PRO A 131 -30.20 -13.94 -16.01
CA PRO A 131 -28.75 -13.94 -16.03
C PRO A 131 -28.23 -14.63 -14.77
N LYS A 132 -27.89 -15.92 -14.89
CA LYS A 132 -27.24 -16.69 -13.84
C LYS A 132 -25.98 -15.92 -13.46
N PRO A 133 -25.78 -15.51 -12.20
CA PRO A 133 -24.49 -14.99 -11.80
C PRO A 133 -23.48 -16.07 -12.18
N THR A 134 -22.58 -15.74 -13.10
CA THR A 134 -21.54 -16.66 -13.56
C THR A 134 -20.92 -17.31 -12.34
N LYS A 135 -20.89 -18.65 -12.29
CA LYS A 135 -20.23 -19.44 -11.24
C LYS A 135 -18.74 -19.11 -11.19
N GLY A 136 -18.46 -18.01 -10.53
CA GLY A 136 -17.19 -17.32 -10.38
C GLY A 136 -17.43 -16.27 -9.31
N SER A 137 -17.61 -16.78 -8.09
CA SER A 137 -17.61 -16.08 -6.80
C SER A 137 -17.54 -14.56 -6.92
N SER A 138 -18.61 -13.85 -6.52
CA SER A 138 -18.55 -12.43 -6.15
C SER A 138 -17.75 -12.23 -4.85
N SER A 139 -16.62 -12.94 -4.70
CA SER A 139 -15.48 -12.54 -3.88
C SER A 139 -15.32 -11.04 -4.03
N GLN A 140 -15.19 -10.36 -2.90
CA GLN A 140 -15.09 -8.91 -2.87
C GLN A 140 -13.72 -8.51 -3.43
N LYS A 141 -13.61 -8.43 -4.75
CA LYS A 141 -12.31 -8.28 -5.42
C LYS A 141 -11.77 -6.86 -5.24
N LEU A 142 -10.57 -6.77 -4.67
CA LEU A 142 -9.76 -5.56 -4.68
C LEU A 142 -9.57 -5.08 -6.12
N SER A 143 -9.71 -3.77 -6.36
CA SER A 143 -9.41 -3.20 -7.68
C SER A 143 -8.01 -2.57 -7.66
N LEU A 144 -7.12 -3.10 -8.49
CA LEU A 144 -5.76 -2.58 -8.66
C LEU A 144 -5.77 -1.48 -9.72
N ILE A 145 -5.30 -0.28 -9.36
CA ILE A 145 -5.37 0.92 -10.20
C ILE A 145 -3.96 1.50 -10.32
N MET A 146 -3.45 1.50 -11.55
CA MET A 146 -2.22 2.22 -11.87
C MET A 146 -2.54 3.68 -12.14
N LEU A 147 -1.78 4.58 -11.52
CA LEU A 147 -1.88 6.00 -11.78
C LEU A 147 -0.87 6.36 -12.86
N ASP A 148 -1.21 7.37 -13.65
CA ASP A 148 -0.26 8.02 -14.55
C ASP A 148 0.65 9.01 -13.76
N ILE A 149 1.13 8.54 -12.62
CA ILE A 149 2.12 9.18 -11.76
C ILE A 149 3.14 8.08 -11.46
N PRO A 150 4.41 8.25 -11.87
CA PRO A 150 5.42 7.23 -11.63
C PRO A 150 5.52 6.85 -10.15
N CYS A 151 5.75 5.57 -9.89
CA CYS A 151 5.99 5.04 -8.56
C CYS A 151 4.79 5.14 -7.59
N VAL A 152 3.58 5.49 -8.04
CA VAL A 152 2.38 5.55 -7.19
C VAL A 152 1.27 4.74 -7.84
N SER A 153 0.61 3.89 -7.06
CA SER A 153 -0.57 3.15 -7.47
C SER A 153 -1.60 3.14 -6.35
N PHE A 154 -2.82 2.71 -6.65
CA PHE A 154 -3.90 2.68 -5.70
C PHE A 154 -4.57 1.31 -5.70
N VAL A 155 -4.81 0.75 -4.52
CA VAL A 155 -5.64 -0.44 -4.33
C VAL A 155 -6.95 0.03 -3.73
N ARG A 156 -8.02 -0.10 -4.51
CA ARG A 156 -9.38 0.22 -4.06
C ARG A 156 -9.96 -0.97 -3.33
N PHE A 157 -10.53 -0.70 -2.16
CA PHE A 157 -11.26 -1.69 -1.40
C PHE A 157 -12.66 -1.91 -1.98
N PRO A 158 -13.22 -3.12 -1.84
CA PRO A 158 -14.55 -3.43 -2.34
C PRO A 158 -15.59 -2.50 -1.69
N ARG A 159 -16.55 -2.02 -2.50
CA ARG A 159 -17.70 -1.29 -1.95
C ARG A 159 -18.64 -2.30 -1.33
N THR A 160 -18.54 -2.47 -0.02
CA THR A 160 -19.45 -3.33 0.72
C THR A 160 -20.73 -2.56 1.04
N THR A 161 -21.88 -3.25 0.93
CA THR A 161 -23.19 -2.66 1.23
C THR A 161 -23.53 -2.74 2.72
N THR A 162 -22.87 -3.62 3.47
CA THR A 162 -23.03 -3.76 4.92
C THR A 162 -21.88 -3.08 5.65
N ALA A 163 -22.22 -2.26 6.65
CA ALA A 163 -21.22 -1.54 7.46
C ALA A 163 -20.26 -2.48 8.21
N GLU A 164 -20.75 -3.66 8.59
CA GLU A 164 -20.01 -4.69 9.35
C GLU A 164 -18.89 -5.35 8.56
N SER A 165 -18.99 -5.38 7.22
CA SER A 165 -17.94 -5.94 6.34
C SER A 165 -17.03 -4.86 5.76
N ARG A 166 -17.22 -3.58 6.14
CA ARG A 166 -16.39 -2.49 5.63
C ARG A 166 -15.03 -2.52 6.33
N HIS A 167 -14.03 -3.01 5.63
CA HIS A 167 -12.66 -2.99 6.10
C HIS A 167 -12.11 -1.56 6.17
N ASP A 168 -11.61 -1.16 7.33
CA ASP A 168 -10.93 0.13 7.49
C ASP A 168 -9.48 0.05 6.99
N PRO A 169 -9.07 0.87 5.99
CA PRO A 169 -7.70 0.85 5.48
C PRO A 169 -6.68 1.33 6.51
N VAL A 170 -7.04 2.21 7.46
CA VAL A 170 -6.10 2.68 8.48
C VAL A 170 -5.71 1.51 9.39
N ASP A 171 -6.69 0.80 9.92
CA ASP A 171 -6.47 -0.38 10.77
C ASP A 171 -5.72 -1.50 10.04
N ILE A 172 -6.01 -1.75 8.75
CA ILE A 172 -5.28 -2.76 7.97
C ILE A 172 -3.82 -2.38 7.78
N VAL A 173 -3.53 -1.16 7.32
CA VAL A 173 -2.15 -0.71 7.10
C VAL A 173 -1.38 -0.69 8.42
N HIS A 174 -2.03 -0.25 9.49
CA HIS A 174 -1.46 -0.22 10.83
C HIS A 174 -1.07 -1.62 11.31
N ARG A 175 -1.97 -2.60 11.23
CA ARG A 175 -1.67 -4.01 11.57
C ARG A 175 -0.55 -4.59 10.71
N ILE A 176 -0.57 -4.35 9.41
CA ILE A 176 0.50 -4.79 8.49
C ILE A 176 1.85 -4.23 8.95
N CYS A 177 1.92 -2.94 9.29
CA CYS A 177 3.17 -2.29 9.70
C CYS A 177 3.64 -2.73 11.09
N ILE A 178 2.73 -2.93 12.05
CA ILE A 178 3.07 -3.49 13.37
C ILE A 178 3.66 -4.88 13.21
N ASN A 179 3.02 -5.76 12.43
CA ASN A 179 3.52 -7.11 12.19
C ASN A 179 4.90 -7.07 11.53
N ALA A 180 5.10 -6.20 10.53
CA ALA A 180 6.38 -6.04 9.86
C ALA A 180 7.49 -5.47 10.77
N ALA A 181 7.11 -4.71 11.81
CA ALA A 181 8.04 -4.14 12.79
C ALA A 181 8.48 -5.12 13.88
N GLN A 182 7.83 -6.29 14.01
CA GLN A 182 8.25 -7.31 14.98
C GLN A 182 9.56 -7.98 14.55
N LYS A 183 10.50 -8.16 15.48
CA LYS A 183 11.80 -8.82 15.23
C LYS A 183 11.62 -10.27 14.77
N ASP A 184 10.64 -10.98 15.31
CA ASP A 184 10.34 -12.38 14.99
C ASP A 184 9.45 -12.55 13.74
N TYR A 185 9.26 -11.49 12.95
CA TYR A 185 8.42 -11.57 11.76
C TYR A 185 9.02 -12.52 10.71
N SER A 186 8.50 -13.74 10.68
CA SER A 186 8.87 -14.79 9.71
C SER A 186 8.05 -14.75 8.41
N GLY A 187 7.19 -13.73 8.24
CA GLY A 187 6.36 -13.60 7.05
C GLY A 187 7.14 -13.14 5.81
N PRO A 188 6.54 -13.21 4.61
CA PRO A 188 7.19 -12.78 3.38
C PRO A 188 7.50 -11.29 3.41
N ARG A 189 8.80 -10.95 3.39
CA ARG A 189 9.25 -9.56 3.26
C ARG A 189 8.79 -9.00 1.91
N SER A 190 8.15 -7.83 1.96
CA SER A 190 7.70 -7.16 0.74
C SER A 190 8.90 -6.69 -0.09
N ARG A 191 8.95 -7.05 -1.38
CA ARG A 191 10.09 -6.74 -2.27
C ARG A 191 9.88 -5.49 -3.10
N TYR A 192 8.65 -5.22 -3.52
CA TYR A 192 8.32 -4.11 -4.39
C TYR A 192 7.57 -2.98 -3.68
N ILE A 193 6.90 -3.29 -2.57
CA ILE A 193 6.19 -2.30 -1.74
C ILE A 193 7.20 -1.48 -0.95
N LYS A 194 7.11 -0.15 -1.07
CA LYS A 194 7.82 0.80 -0.20
C LYS A 194 6.90 1.30 0.89
N ARG A 195 6.09 2.33 0.57
CA ARG A 195 5.18 2.95 1.52
C ARG A 195 3.73 2.63 1.22
N LEU A 196 2.99 2.26 2.27
CA LEU A 196 1.53 2.19 2.29
C LEU A 196 0.98 3.49 2.85
N THR A 197 -0.05 4.05 2.23
CA THR A 197 -0.71 5.26 2.71
C THR A 197 -2.21 4.99 2.74
N PRO A 198 -2.79 4.77 3.92
CA PRO A 198 -4.20 4.43 4.05
C PRO A 198 -5.05 5.66 3.72
N VAL A 199 -6.18 5.44 3.07
CA VAL A 199 -7.12 6.50 2.70
C VAL A 199 -8.54 6.06 3.01
N SER A 200 -9.10 6.64 4.06
CA SER A 200 -10.44 6.34 4.54
C SER A 200 -11.52 6.84 3.57
N LEU A 201 -11.25 7.92 2.84
CA LEU A 201 -12.16 8.44 1.81
C LEU A 201 -11.43 9.27 0.76
N ILE A 202 -11.92 9.19 -0.48
CA ILE A 202 -11.44 9.96 -1.62
C ILE A 202 -12.51 10.91 -2.18
N ARG A 203 -12.07 12.11 -2.58
CA ARG A 203 -12.83 13.08 -3.37
C ARG A 203 -12.03 13.57 -4.56
N LYS A 204 -12.73 14.22 -5.51
CA LYS A 204 -12.07 15.05 -6.52
C LYS A 204 -11.64 16.37 -5.89
N THR A 205 -10.55 16.96 -6.39
CA THR A 205 -10.03 18.23 -5.85
C THR A 205 -10.86 19.44 -6.27
N MET A 206 -11.77 19.28 -7.22
CA MET A 206 -12.71 20.32 -7.66
C MET A 206 -13.98 20.25 -6.83
N ASN A 207 -14.73 21.35 -6.76
CA ASN A 207 -16.05 21.44 -6.09
C ASN A 207 -15.98 21.16 -4.59
N ASP A 208 -15.13 21.88 -3.87
CA ASP A 208 -15.03 21.83 -2.40
C ASP A 208 -14.79 20.41 -1.85
N GLY A 209 -14.08 19.58 -2.63
CA GLY A 209 -13.86 18.19 -2.28
C GLY A 209 -12.97 18.00 -1.06
N LEU A 210 -12.08 18.95 -0.75
CA LEU A 210 -11.28 18.92 0.47
C LEU A 210 -12.14 19.20 1.70
N GLU A 211 -12.99 20.22 1.62
CA GLU A 211 -13.93 20.63 2.65
C GLU A 211 -14.92 19.50 2.93
N SER A 212 -15.46 18.87 1.88
CA SER A 212 -16.32 17.70 1.99
C SER A 212 -15.64 16.51 2.67
N LEU A 213 -14.35 16.26 2.41
CA LEU A 213 -13.59 15.22 3.14
C LEU A 213 -13.46 15.56 4.62
N CYS A 214 -13.14 16.82 4.93
CA CYS A 214 -13.02 17.29 6.30
C CYS A 214 -14.31 17.04 7.08
N ASP A 215 -15.45 17.40 6.49
CA ASP A 215 -16.76 17.28 7.13
C ASP A 215 -17.21 15.83 7.35
N GLN A 216 -16.66 14.86 6.60
CA GLN A 216 -16.99 13.44 6.76
C GLN A 216 -16.03 12.68 7.69
N ILE A 217 -14.74 12.97 7.64
CA ILE A 217 -13.72 12.20 8.39
C ILE A 217 -13.44 12.81 9.77
N LEU A 218 -13.21 14.13 9.83
CA LEU A 218 -12.72 14.77 11.05
C LEU A 218 -13.67 14.67 12.26
N PRO A 219 -15.01 14.69 12.11
CA PRO A 219 -15.91 14.60 13.27
C PRO A 219 -15.72 13.32 14.10
N GLN A 220 -15.32 12.21 13.48
CA GLN A 220 -15.09 10.96 14.18
C GLN A 220 -13.90 11.02 15.16
N HIS A 221 -13.01 11.99 14.99
CA HIS A 221 -11.76 12.09 15.76
C HIS A 221 -11.62 13.38 16.57
N PHE A 222 -12.29 14.47 16.15
CA PHE A 222 -12.08 15.82 16.69
C PHE A 222 -13.37 16.51 17.18
N LEU A 223 -14.51 15.80 17.19
CA LEU A 223 -15.75 16.42 17.69
C LEU A 223 -15.76 16.47 19.22
N ILE A 224 -15.78 17.69 19.78
CA ILE A 224 -16.03 17.90 21.21
C ILE A 224 -17.44 18.43 21.41
N LYS A 225 -18.26 17.65 22.12
CA LYS A 225 -19.64 18.05 22.45
C LYS A 225 -19.63 19.14 23.54
N PRO A 226 -20.48 20.17 23.43
CA PRO A 226 -20.51 21.30 24.36
C PRO A 226 -20.86 20.94 25.81
N ASP A 227 -21.53 19.82 26.06
CA ASP A 227 -22.04 19.45 27.39
C ASP A 227 -21.14 18.47 28.17
N ALA A 228 -19.89 18.25 27.75
CA ALA A 228 -18.97 17.41 28.52
C ALA A 228 -18.48 18.20 29.75
N PRO A 229 -18.83 17.78 30.99
CA PRO A 229 -18.37 18.47 32.19
C PRO A 229 -16.84 18.41 32.24
N GLU A 230 -16.22 19.56 32.44
CA GLU A 230 -14.79 19.72 32.64
C GLU A 230 -14.36 18.90 33.86
N THR A 231 -13.96 17.65 33.65
CA THR A 231 -13.33 16.85 34.69
C THR A 231 -11.88 17.28 34.77
N GLN A 232 -11.64 18.17 35.74
CA GLN A 232 -10.33 18.62 36.18
C GLN A 232 -9.64 17.47 36.91
N ASP A 233 -9.15 16.44 36.20
CA ASP A 233 -8.13 15.50 36.72
C ASP A 233 -7.60 14.62 35.56
N PRO A 234 -6.37 14.84 35.07
CA PRO A 234 -5.83 14.13 33.91
C PRO A 234 -5.20 12.76 34.23
N GLU A 235 -5.18 12.31 35.48
CA GLU A 235 -4.32 11.19 35.93
C GLU A 235 -5.07 9.90 36.29
N SER A 236 -6.40 9.90 36.29
CA SER A 236 -7.22 8.73 36.69
C SER A 236 -8.19 8.24 35.60
N ALA A 237 -7.75 8.26 34.35
CA ALA A 237 -8.55 7.77 33.23
C ALA A 237 -7.99 6.45 32.68
N THR A 238 -8.58 5.34 33.11
CA THR A 238 -8.53 4.07 32.39
C THR A 238 -8.97 4.26 30.93
N GLU A 239 -8.33 3.56 30.00
CA GLU A 239 -8.40 3.73 28.54
C GLU A 239 -9.79 3.54 27.88
N ASP A 240 -10.83 3.23 28.66
CA ASP A 240 -12.16 2.82 28.17
C ASP A 240 -13.24 3.92 28.17
N SER A 241 -12.94 5.16 28.54
CA SER A 241 -13.95 6.24 28.52
C SER A 241 -13.92 7.00 27.20
N ASN A 242 -14.88 6.72 26.31
CA ASN A 242 -15.19 7.41 25.04
C ASN A 242 -15.66 8.87 25.23
N GLN A 243 -14.99 9.65 26.08
CA GLN A 243 -15.27 11.07 26.31
C GLN A 243 -14.45 11.94 25.35
N PRO A 244 -15.06 12.98 24.77
CA PRO A 244 -14.38 13.89 23.86
C PRO A 244 -13.34 14.73 24.63
N ARG A 245 -12.07 14.39 24.48
CA ARG A 245 -10.95 15.11 25.11
C ARG A 245 -10.24 16.01 24.09
N PRO A 246 -9.65 17.13 24.55
CA PRO A 246 -8.65 17.85 23.77
C PRO A 246 -7.55 16.88 23.33
N VAL A 247 -7.16 16.96 22.07
CA VAL A 247 -6.07 16.15 21.49
C VAL A 247 -5.05 17.04 20.84
N LYS A 248 -3.79 16.60 20.85
CA LYS A 248 -2.72 17.18 20.05
C LYS A 248 -2.76 16.61 18.65
N PHE A 249 -2.68 17.47 17.64
CA PHE A 249 -2.74 17.02 16.26
C PHE A 249 -1.67 17.64 15.37
N ALA A 250 -1.36 16.92 14.30
CA ALA A 250 -0.54 17.39 13.19
C ALA A 250 -1.27 17.15 11.86
N ILE A 251 -0.95 17.96 10.86
CA ILE A 251 -1.48 17.82 9.49
C ILE A 251 -0.32 17.61 8.54
N ARG A 252 -0.37 16.55 7.75
CA ARG A 252 0.68 16.21 6.78
C ARG A 252 0.11 16.08 5.37
N PRO A 253 0.16 17.17 4.59
CA PRO A 253 -0.19 17.09 3.19
C PRO A 253 0.96 16.52 2.36
N THR A 254 0.62 15.62 1.43
CA THR A 254 1.47 15.13 0.33
C THR A 254 0.81 15.57 -0.98
N ILE A 255 1.51 16.32 -1.81
CA ILE A 255 0.94 16.86 -3.05
C ILE A 255 1.83 16.48 -4.23
N ARG A 256 1.28 15.79 -5.22
CA ARG A 256 1.95 15.43 -6.47
C ARG A 256 1.09 15.75 -7.67
N ASN A 257 1.68 16.44 -8.64
CA ASN A 257 1.07 16.80 -9.92
C ASN A 257 -0.27 17.55 -9.77
N ASN A 258 -0.41 18.39 -8.73
CA ASN A 258 -1.53 19.30 -8.54
C ASN A 258 -0.99 20.72 -8.30
N ASN A 259 -1.57 21.71 -8.97
CA ASN A 259 -1.20 23.13 -8.87
C ASN A 259 -2.31 24.03 -8.29
N LYS A 260 -3.48 23.46 -7.97
CA LYS A 260 -4.65 24.18 -7.43
C LYS A 260 -4.69 24.15 -5.91
N LEU A 261 -4.39 23.00 -5.32
CA LEU A 261 -4.25 22.81 -3.88
C LEU A 261 -2.77 22.85 -3.53
N ASN A 262 -2.33 23.93 -2.88
CA ASN A 262 -1.00 24.02 -2.32
C ASN A 262 -1.01 23.59 -0.84
N ARG A 263 0.20 23.36 -0.30
CA ARG A 263 0.39 22.87 1.07
C ARG A 263 -0.31 23.75 2.11
N ASP A 264 -0.18 25.06 2.00
CA ASP A 264 -0.70 25.99 3.01
C ASP A 264 -2.22 26.10 2.97
N ILE A 265 -2.83 26.04 1.78
CA ILE A 265 -4.29 25.99 1.62
C ILE A 265 -4.81 24.74 2.33
N VAL A 266 -4.22 23.57 2.05
CA VAL A 266 -4.66 22.31 2.68
C VAL A 266 -4.53 22.37 4.20
N ILE A 267 -3.39 22.83 4.72
CA ILE A 267 -3.16 22.92 6.18
C ILE A 267 -4.17 23.86 6.84
N ARG A 268 -4.38 25.05 6.27
CA ARG A 268 -5.33 26.03 6.82
C ARG A 268 -6.75 25.48 6.83
N THR A 269 -7.25 25.00 5.69
CA THR A 269 -8.62 24.48 5.58
C THR A 269 -8.88 23.35 6.58
N VAL A 270 -7.94 22.41 6.72
CA VAL A 270 -8.08 21.29 7.67
C VAL A 270 -7.99 21.78 9.12
N ALA A 271 -7.05 22.66 9.44
CA ALA A 271 -6.90 23.20 10.79
C ALA A 271 -8.12 24.02 11.24
N ASP A 272 -8.71 24.82 10.35
CA ASP A 272 -9.92 25.60 10.63
C ASP A 272 -11.10 24.68 10.94
N LYS A 273 -11.26 23.58 10.18
CA LYS A 273 -12.29 22.57 10.43
C LYS A 273 -12.08 21.85 11.76
N ILE A 274 -10.85 21.45 12.10
CA ILE A 274 -10.52 20.85 13.40
C ILE A 274 -10.81 21.82 14.55
N THR A 275 -10.43 23.10 14.37
CA THR A 275 -10.68 24.15 15.37
C THR A 275 -12.18 24.33 15.62
N ALA A 276 -13.00 24.32 14.57
CA ALA A 276 -14.44 24.40 14.67
C ALA A 276 -15.05 23.17 15.39
N LEU A 277 -14.60 21.95 15.06
CA LEU A 277 -15.09 20.71 15.67
C LEU A 277 -14.72 20.58 17.16
N GLY A 278 -13.53 21.06 17.53
CA GLY A 278 -13.02 21.01 18.88
C GLY A 278 -13.27 22.26 19.72
N GLN A 279 -14.02 23.23 19.20
CA GLN A 279 -14.27 24.52 19.87
C GLN A 279 -12.97 25.24 20.31
N GLY A 280 -11.91 25.10 19.51
CA GLY A 280 -10.58 25.66 19.81
C GLY A 280 -9.80 24.94 20.92
N LYS A 281 -10.27 23.80 21.43
CA LYS A 281 -9.57 23.05 22.48
C LYS A 281 -8.44 22.15 21.96
N HIS A 282 -8.46 21.75 20.69
CA HIS A 282 -7.36 20.98 20.10
C HIS A 282 -6.11 21.85 19.92
N THR A 283 -4.93 21.25 20.15
CA THR A 283 -3.65 21.95 20.04
C THR A 283 -2.81 21.35 18.92
N VAL A 284 -2.10 22.20 18.16
CA VAL A 284 -1.17 21.72 17.13
C VAL A 284 0.15 21.33 17.77
N ASP A 285 0.61 20.10 17.54
CA ASP A 285 1.95 19.63 17.90
C ASP A 285 2.54 18.84 16.73
N LEU A 286 3.64 19.30 16.15
CA LEU A 286 4.23 18.68 14.95
C LEU A 286 5.04 17.42 15.26
N LYS A 287 5.35 17.15 16.52
CA LYS A 287 6.24 16.05 16.94
C LYS A 287 5.54 15.10 17.91
N GLY A 288 4.87 15.63 18.93
CA GLY A 288 4.17 14.88 19.97
C GLY A 288 2.66 14.89 19.78
N TYR A 289 2.19 14.67 18.55
CA TYR A 289 0.76 14.59 18.26
C TYR A 289 0.17 13.26 18.75
N ASP A 290 -1.11 13.30 19.14
CA ASP A 290 -1.91 12.10 19.41
C ASP A 290 -2.56 11.57 18.13
N LYS A 291 -2.93 12.49 17.23
CA LYS A 291 -3.56 12.21 15.94
C LYS A 291 -2.84 12.92 14.80
N LEU A 292 -2.58 12.22 13.71
CA LEU A 292 -2.02 12.78 12.49
C LEU A 292 -3.03 12.71 11.36
N VAL A 293 -3.35 13.85 10.77
CA VAL A 293 -4.20 13.92 9.57
C VAL A 293 -3.32 13.83 8.33
N LEU A 294 -3.44 12.74 7.59
CA LEU A 294 -2.80 12.55 6.29
C LEU A 294 -3.72 13.09 5.20
N VAL A 295 -3.18 13.95 4.33
CA VAL A 295 -3.92 14.48 3.18
C VAL A 295 -3.10 14.28 1.91
N ASP A 296 -3.53 13.37 1.05
CA ASP A 296 -2.80 12.99 -0.15
C ASP A 296 -3.50 13.51 -1.40
N VAL A 297 -2.84 14.42 -2.11
CA VAL A 297 -3.32 15.01 -3.35
C VAL A 297 -2.50 14.48 -4.52
N TYR A 298 -3.14 13.68 -5.36
CA TYR A 298 -2.55 13.11 -6.57
C TYR A 298 -3.37 13.57 -7.79
N ARG A 299 -2.78 14.41 -8.65
CA ARG A 299 -3.49 15.02 -9.80
C ARG A 299 -4.79 15.70 -9.37
N ASN A 300 -5.95 15.20 -9.79
CA ASN A 300 -7.27 15.75 -9.52
C ASN A 300 -8.02 15.03 -8.39
N VAL A 301 -7.31 14.22 -7.60
CA VAL A 301 -7.84 13.42 -6.51
C VAL A 301 -7.21 13.87 -5.20
N VAL A 302 -8.03 13.97 -4.15
CA VAL A 302 -7.60 14.18 -2.77
C VAL A 302 -8.14 13.04 -1.91
N GLY A 303 -7.27 12.44 -1.11
CA GLY A 303 -7.61 11.45 -0.10
C GLY A 303 -7.26 11.96 1.29
N MET A 304 -8.00 11.50 2.29
CA MET A 304 -7.74 11.83 3.68
C MET A 304 -7.88 10.60 4.59
N SER A 305 -7.05 10.55 5.63
CA SER A 305 -7.14 9.60 6.73
C SER A 305 -6.58 10.22 8.01
N VAL A 306 -6.99 9.69 9.16
CA VAL A 306 -6.46 10.10 10.47
C VAL A 306 -5.80 8.87 11.09
N VAL A 307 -4.55 9.02 11.50
CA VAL A 307 -3.73 7.92 12.06
C VAL A 307 -3.23 8.28 13.46
N GLY A 308 -2.72 7.29 14.18
CA GLY A 308 -2.20 7.45 15.55
C GLY A 308 -0.84 8.15 15.64
N ASN A 309 -0.33 8.21 16.87
CA ASN A 309 0.96 8.81 17.23
C ASN A 309 2.19 7.94 16.86
N ASP A 310 1.96 6.69 16.49
CA ASP A 310 2.98 5.72 16.10
C ASP A 310 3.34 5.77 14.60
N PHE A 311 2.79 6.73 13.86
CA PHE A 311 3.12 6.90 12.45
C PHE A 311 4.62 7.09 12.20
N GLU A 312 5.33 7.88 13.03
CA GLU A 312 6.78 8.06 12.87
C GLU A 312 7.58 6.84 13.36
N THR A 313 7.13 6.15 14.41
CA THR A 313 7.79 4.94 14.92
C THR A 313 7.66 3.79 13.92
N LEU A 314 6.52 3.68 13.25
CA LEU A 314 6.25 2.76 12.14
C LEU A 314 6.84 3.23 10.79
N LYS A 315 7.91 4.05 10.83
CA LYS A 315 8.64 4.56 9.66
C LYS A 315 7.72 5.15 8.58
N ARG A 316 6.66 5.83 9.01
CA ARG A 316 5.66 6.47 8.13
C ARG A 316 5.01 5.46 7.18
N PHE A 317 4.75 4.27 7.70
CA PHE A 317 4.24 3.09 7.01
C PHE A 317 5.07 2.68 5.79
N ASN A 318 6.40 2.86 5.87
CA ASN A 318 7.33 2.36 4.87
C ASN A 318 7.78 0.94 5.21
N LEU A 319 7.14 -0.06 4.60
CA LEU A 319 7.47 -1.47 4.76
C LEU A 319 8.91 -1.81 4.38
N ALA A 320 9.45 -1.16 3.34
CA ALA A 320 10.84 -1.37 2.96
C ALA A 320 11.81 -0.89 4.06
N GLU A 321 11.50 0.25 4.70
CA GLU A 321 12.30 0.76 5.82
C GLU A 321 12.14 -0.08 7.10
N LEU A 322 10.92 -0.55 7.39
CA LEU A 322 10.65 -1.43 8.54
C LEU A 322 11.37 -2.77 8.42
N HIS A 323 11.44 -3.35 7.23
CA HIS A 323 12.19 -4.58 7.03
C HIS A 323 13.71 -4.36 7.03
N SER A 324 14.19 -3.16 6.64
CA SER A 324 15.62 -2.86 6.66
C SER A 324 16.16 -2.60 8.06
N SER A 325 15.38 -1.99 8.96
CA SER A 325 15.85 -1.67 10.32
C SER A 325 16.27 -2.89 11.12
N HIS A 326 15.62 -4.04 10.92
CA HIS A 326 16.03 -5.30 11.56
C HIS A 326 17.48 -5.69 11.25
N PHE A 327 17.97 -5.43 10.03
CA PHE A 327 19.35 -5.77 9.65
C PHE A 327 20.39 -4.83 10.24
N ASP A 328 19.99 -3.62 10.64
CA ASP A 328 20.90 -2.66 11.24
C ASP A 328 20.98 -2.92 12.76
N ASP A 329 19.85 -3.24 13.40
CA ASP A 329 19.81 -3.66 14.81
C ASP A 329 20.63 -4.95 15.04
N ASP A 330 20.48 -5.96 14.18
CA ASP A 330 21.26 -7.23 14.28
C ASP A 330 22.79 -6.98 14.15
N LYS A 331 23.20 -5.98 13.36
CA LYS A 331 24.62 -5.63 13.20
C LYS A 331 25.15 -4.85 14.38
N GLU A 332 24.33 -3.99 15.00
CA GLU A 332 24.72 -3.24 16.18
C GLU A 332 24.85 -4.18 17.39
N GLU A 333 23.90 -5.10 17.59
CA GLU A 333 23.97 -6.14 18.64
C GLU A 333 25.21 -7.04 18.44
N ALA A 334 25.49 -7.50 17.21
CA ALA A 334 26.68 -8.31 16.93
C ALA A 334 28.00 -7.54 17.16
N GLN A 335 28.03 -6.23 16.91
CA GLN A 335 29.21 -5.39 17.17
C GLN A 335 29.40 -5.08 18.66
N GLU A 336 28.32 -4.97 19.44
CA GLU A 336 28.40 -4.83 20.90
C GLU A 336 28.85 -6.14 21.57
N GLU A 337 28.35 -7.29 21.13
CA GLU A 337 28.81 -8.60 21.61
C GLU A 337 30.29 -8.84 21.29
N GLU A 338 30.76 -8.52 20.07
CA GLU A 338 32.16 -8.65 19.68
C GLU A 338 33.08 -7.71 20.49
N LYS A 339 32.63 -6.48 20.79
CA LYS A 339 33.35 -5.56 21.66
C LYS A 339 33.40 -6.02 23.11
N ALA A 340 32.31 -6.58 23.64
CA ALA A 340 32.26 -7.12 24.99
C ALA A 340 33.17 -8.35 25.14
N ALA A 341 33.23 -9.21 24.13
CA ALA A 341 34.10 -10.39 24.12
C ALA A 341 35.60 -10.07 23.97
N THR A 342 35.94 -8.93 23.36
CA THR A 342 37.35 -8.51 23.17
C THR A 342 37.88 -7.67 24.33
N ALA A 343 37.00 -7.19 25.22
CA ALA A 343 37.35 -6.36 26.38
C ALA A 343 37.52 -7.15 27.70
N GLY A 344 37.21 -8.45 27.71
CA GLY A 344 37.51 -9.39 28.80
C GLY A 344 38.73 -10.24 28.50
#